data_AF-A0A6A6Z007-F1
#
_entry.id   AF-A0A6A6Z007-F1
#
_cell.length_a   1.000
_cell.length_b   1.000
_cell.length_c   1.000
_cell.angle_alpha   90.00
_cell.angle_beta   90.00
_cell.angle_gamma   90.00
#
_symmetry.space_group_name_H-M   'P 1'
#
loop_
_entity.id
_entity.type
_entity.pdbx_description
1 polymer ?
#
loop_
_entity_poly.entity_id
_entity_poly.type
_entity_poly.pdbx_seq_one_letter_code
_entity_poly.pdbx_strand_id
1 'polypeptide(L)'
;SRFVPGGTVDEPIERDDEWAKAQQELEEERRKREEAKEQAGGKSLFEILEANKAAKQEAFEEANRFKNQFRALDDEEVEFLDAVLESERAKEAAIRKETREQLDSFRKQQEEAEKAALAEGDTAIPDEEQLFAAGRKRKKGKEKEPLRGVKLRKSSS
;
A
#
# COMPACT_ATOMS: atom_id res chain seq x y z
N SER A 1 -71.94 6.01 -41.02
CA SER A 1 -71.39 6.00 -39.65
C SER A 1 -72.16 4.96 -38.84
N ARG A 2 -71.46 4.02 -38.18
CA ARG A 2 -72.09 3.07 -37.25
C ARG A 2 -71.43 3.26 -35.89
N PHE A 3 -71.97 4.18 -35.11
CA PHE A 3 -71.65 4.34 -33.70
C PHE A 3 -72.45 3.29 -32.93
N VAL A 4 -71.77 2.45 -32.15
CA VAL A 4 -72.41 1.51 -31.21
C VAL A 4 -72.42 2.21 -29.85
N PRO A 5 -73.59 2.56 -29.29
CA PRO A 5 -73.66 3.20 -27.98
C PRO A 5 -73.08 2.28 -26.91
N GLY A 6 -72.26 2.83 -26.00
CA GLY A 6 -71.50 2.08 -25.00
C GLY A 6 -72.27 1.63 -23.75
N GLY A 7 -73.59 1.82 -23.71
CA GLY A 7 -74.41 1.66 -22.50
C GLY A 7 -74.41 2.95 -21.65
N THR A 8 -75.41 3.10 -20.79
CA THR A 8 -75.52 4.23 -19.84
C THR A 8 -75.07 3.79 -18.45
N VAL A 9 -74.87 4.74 -17.53
CA VAL A 9 -74.41 4.45 -16.15
C VAL A 9 -75.38 3.50 -15.41
N ASP A 10 -76.67 3.57 -15.72
CA ASP A 10 -77.72 2.75 -15.10
C ASP A 10 -77.97 1.41 -15.81
N GLU A 11 -77.59 1.28 -17.09
CA GLU A 11 -77.74 0.05 -17.88
C GLU A 11 -76.46 -0.22 -18.70
N PRO A 12 -75.44 -0.85 -18.08
CA PRO A 12 -74.24 -1.26 -18.78
C PRO A 12 -74.57 -2.42 -19.73
N ILE A 13 -74.03 -2.35 -20.95
CA ILE A 13 -74.21 -3.40 -21.95
C ILE A 13 -73.40 -4.63 -21.53
N GLU A 14 -74.02 -5.80 -21.56
CA GLU A 14 -73.35 -7.09 -21.39
C GLU A 14 -72.19 -7.20 -22.39
N ARG A 15 -70.97 -7.32 -21.86
CA ARG A 15 -69.76 -7.52 -22.65
C ARG A 15 -69.54 -9.01 -22.85
N ASP A 16 -69.01 -9.40 -24.00
CA ASP A 16 -68.69 -10.80 -24.27
C ASP A 16 -67.70 -11.35 -23.23
N ASP A 17 -67.89 -12.61 -22.81
CA ASP A 17 -67.00 -13.30 -21.84
C ASP A 17 -65.53 -13.29 -22.26
N GLU A 18 -65.28 -13.26 -23.58
CA GLU A 18 -63.95 -13.14 -24.18
C GLU A 18 -63.31 -11.77 -23.87
N TRP A 19 -64.11 -10.71 -23.84
CA TRP A 19 -63.64 -9.36 -23.52
C TRP A 19 -63.31 -9.22 -22.03
N ALA A 20 -64.12 -9.81 -21.15
CA ALA A 20 -63.84 -9.83 -19.71
C ALA A 20 -62.55 -10.61 -19.39
N LYS A 21 -62.32 -11.75 -20.04
CA LYS A 21 -61.06 -12.51 -19.93
C LYS A 21 -59.86 -11.72 -20.43
N ALA A 22 -59.96 -11.11 -21.61
CA ALA A 22 -58.89 -10.28 -22.16
C ALA A 22 -58.51 -9.11 -21.23
N GLN A 23 -59.51 -8.52 -20.54
CA GLN A 23 -59.26 -7.44 -19.59
C GLN A 23 -58.58 -7.94 -18.30
N GLN A 24 -58.99 -9.10 -17.80
CA GLN A 24 -58.32 -9.76 -16.66
C GLN A 24 -56.86 -10.11 -16.99
N GLU A 25 -56.59 -10.66 -18.17
CA GLU A 25 -55.23 -10.95 -18.63
C GLU A 25 -54.37 -9.67 -18.68
N LEU A 26 -54.92 -8.57 -19.21
CA LEU A 26 -54.24 -7.28 -19.27
C LEU A 26 -53.92 -6.71 -17.87
N GLU A 27 -54.85 -6.85 -16.92
CA GLU A 27 -54.68 -6.45 -15.53
C GLU A 27 -53.62 -7.30 -14.81
N GLU A 28 -53.61 -8.62 -15.05
CA GLU A 28 -52.58 -9.51 -14.52
C GLU A 28 -51.19 -9.21 -15.08
N GLU A 29 -51.08 -8.95 -16.39
CA GLU A 29 -49.81 -8.53 -17.00
C GLU A 29 -49.32 -7.20 -16.44
N ARG A 30 -50.23 -6.24 -16.26
CA ARG A 30 -49.91 -4.96 -15.64
C ARG A 30 -49.42 -5.15 -14.20
N ARG A 31 -50.09 -5.99 -13.41
CA ARG A 31 -49.67 -6.32 -12.04
C ARG A 31 -48.28 -6.94 -12.02
N LYS A 32 -48.02 -7.94 -12.86
CA LYS A 32 -46.70 -8.58 -13.01
C LYS A 32 -45.61 -7.56 -13.39
N ARG A 33 -45.93 -6.61 -14.28
CA ARG A 33 -44.99 -5.55 -14.69
C ARG A 33 -44.71 -4.56 -13.56
N GLU A 34 -45.70 -4.22 -12.75
CA GLU A 34 -45.55 -3.35 -11.58
C GLU A 34 -44.72 -4.06 -10.48
N GLU A 35 -45.02 -5.33 -10.19
CA GLU A 35 -44.24 -6.19 -9.27
C GLU A 35 -42.76 -6.28 -9.69
N ALA A 36 -42.48 -6.47 -10.99
CA ALA A 36 -41.11 -6.52 -11.50
C ALA A 36 -40.37 -5.18 -11.39
N LYS A 37 -41.06 -4.05 -11.55
CA LYS A 37 -40.47 -2.71 -11.34
C LYS A 37 -40.19 -2.44 -9.86
N GLU A 38 -41.05 -2.92 -8.97
CA GLU A 38 -40.87 -2.81 -7.53
C GLU A 38 -39.66 -3.64 -7.07
N GLN A 39 -39.51 -4.87 -7.58
CA GLN A 39 -38.34 -5.72 -7.33
C GLN A 39 -37.02 -5.09 -7.81
N ALA A 40 -37.05 -4.33 -8.91
CA ALA A 40 -35.92 -3.55 -9.40
C ALA A 40 -35.60 -2.30 -8.55
N GLY A 41 -36.35 -2.07 -7.47
CA GLY A 41 -36.18 -0.92 -6.57
C GLY A 41 -36.54 0.41 -7.23
N GLY A 42 -37.43 0.39 -8.24
CA GLY A 42 -37.82 1.59 -9.00
C GLY A 42 -36.77 2.11 -9.98
N LYS A 43 -35.62 1.42 -10.12
CA LYS A 43 -34.56 1.78 -11.06
C LYS A 43 -35.04 1.59 -12.49
N SER A 44 -34.69 2.53 -13.36
CA SER A 44 -34.93 2.36 -14.79
C SER A 44 -34.10 1.19 -15.32
N LEU A 45 -34.55 0.54 -16.40
CA LEU A 45 -33.78 -0.51 -17.08
C LEU A 45 -32.38 0.00 -17.47
N PHE A 46 -32.27 1.27 -17.83
CA PHE A 46 -31.01 1.94 -18.14
C PHE A 46 -30.04 1.90 -16.95
N GLU A 47 -30.47 2.34 -15.77
CA GLU A 47 -29.64 2.32 -14.54
C GLU A 47 -29.17 0.91 -14.18
N ILE A 48 -30.03 -0.10 -14.35
CA ILE A 48 -29.68 -1.49 -14.08
C ILE A 48 -28.60 -1.98 -15.05
N LEU A 49 -28.75 -1.67 -16.33
CA LEU A 49 -27.76 -2.05 -17.35
C LEU A 49 -26.43 -1.32 -17.15
N GLU A 50 -26.48 -0.05 -16.78
CA GLU A 50 -25.29 0.73 -16.46
C GLU A 50 -24.56 0.17 -15.23
N ALA A 51 -25.30 -0.13 -14.15
CA ALA A 51 -24.74 -0.76 -12.96
C ALA A 51 -24.13 -2.13 -13.26
N ASN A 52 -24.78 -2.96 -14.09
CA ASN A 52 -24.23 -4.25 -14.51
C ASN A 52 -22.96 -4.10 -15.36
N LYS A 53 -22.91 -3.08 -16.22
CA LYS A 53 -21.71 -2.78 -17.01
C LYS A 53 -20.56 -2.33 -16.10
N ALA A 54 -20.83 -1.41 -15.18
CA ALA A 54 -19.88 -0.93 -14.20
C ALA A 54 -19.36 -2.09 -13.31
N ALA A 55 -20.24 -2.94 -12.79
CA ALA A 55 -19.87 -4.09 -11.97
C ALA A 55 -19.00 -5.09 -12.73
N LYS A 56 -19.28 -5.35 -14.02
CA LYS A 56 -18.42 -6.21 -14.85
C LYS A 56 -17.05 -5.59 -15.10
N GLN A 57 -17.02 -4.28 -15.33
CA GLN A 57 -15.78 -3.56 -15.53
C GLN A 57 -14.93 -3.56 -14.25
N GLU A 58 -15.54 -3.28 -13.10
CA GLU A 58 -14.87 -3.31 -11.79
C GLU A 58 -14.34 -4.71 -11.45
N ALA A 59 -15.12 -5.76 -11.67
CA ALA A 59 -14.66 -7.14 -11.44
C ALA A 59 -13.49 -7.52 -12.37
N PHE A 60 -13.52 -7.08 -13.63
CA PHE A 60 -12.43 -7.31 -14.58
C PHE A 60 -11.17 -6.53 -14.18
N GLU A 61 -11.33 -5.27 -13.77
CA GLU A 61 -10.24 -4.44 -13.29
C GLU A 61 -9.64 -4.98 -12.00
N GLU A 62 -10.45 -5.44 -11.04
CA GLU A 62 -9.98 -6.04 -9.79
C GLU A 62 -9.20 -7.34 -10.05
N ALA A 63 -9.72 -8.22 -10.91
CA ALA A 63 -9.02 -9.44 -11.30
C ALA A 63 -7.66 -9.14 -11.98
N ASN A 64 -7.60 -8.09 -12.79
CA ASN A 64 -6.36 -7.67 -13.45
C ASN A 64 -5.45 -6.83 -12.54
N ARG A 65 -5.99 -6.15 -11.53
CA ARG A 65 -5.23 -5.32 -10.58
C ARG A 65 -4.27 -6.16 -9.76
N PHE A 66 -4.71 -7.35 -9.36
CA PHE A 66 -3.88 -8.28 -8.61
C PHE A 66 -2.91 -9.08 -9.50
N LYS A 67 -3.22 -9.20 -10.80
CA LYS A 67 -2.35 -9.91 -11.77
C LYS A 67 -0.98 -9.25 -11.91
N ASN A 68 -0.89 -7.93 -11.75
CA ASN A 68 0.38 -7.20 -11.82
C ASN A 68 1.12 -7.08 -10.48
N GLN A 69 0.47 -7.40 -9.35
CA GLN A 69 1.08 -7.30 -8.02
C GLN A 69 1.92 -8.52 -7.67
N PHE A 70 1.54 -9.70 -8.17
CA PHE A 70 2.26 -10.95 -7.96
C PHE A 70 2.80 -11.47 -9.29
N ARG A 71 3.63 -10.65 -9.95
CA ARG A 71 4.41 -11.08 -11.11
C ARG A 71 5.81 -11.49 -10.67
N ALA A 72 6.42 -12.41 -11.42
CA ALA A 72 7.86 -12.64 -11.31
C ALA A 72 8.60 -11.36 -11.70
N LEU A 73 9.70 -11.07 -11.01
CA LEU A 73 10.62 -9.99 -11.41
C LEU A 73 11.11 -10.28 -12.83
N ASP A 74 11.08 -9.27 -13.68
CA ASP A 74 11.73 -9.37 -14.99
C ASP A 74 13.26 -9.23 -14.85
N ASP A 75 13.99 -9.62 -15.90
CA ASP A 75 15.46 -9.61 -15.88
C ASP A 75 16.00 -8.19 -15.64
N GLU A 76 15.33 -7.16 -16.18
CA GLU A 76 15.68 -5.74 -15.97
C GLU A 76 15.52 -5.31 -14.51
N GLU A 77 14.44 -5.72 -13.83
CA GLU A 77 14.20 -5.46 -12.41
C GLU A 77 15.24 -6.17 -11.52
N VAL A 78 15.63 -7.40 -11.87
CA VAL A 78 16.69 -8.13 -11.16
C VAL A 78 18.02 -7.39 -11.31
N GLU A 79 18.40 -7.01 -12.52
CA GLU A 79 19.61 -6.21 -12.78
C GLU A 79 19.60 -4.89 -12.02
N PHE A 80 18.45 -4.21 -11.95
CA PHE A 80 18.31 -2.99 -11.16
C PHE A 80 18.60 -3.22 -9.67
N LEU A 81 18.06 -4.29 -9.07
CA LEU A 81 18.30 -4.61 -7.67
C LEU A 81 19.78 -4.95 -7.41
N ASP A 82 20.42 -5.66 -8.33
CA ASP A 82 21.85 -5.94 -8.26
C ASP A 82 22.68 -4.65 -8.34
N ALA A 83 22.32 -3.72 -9.25
CA ALA A 83 22.96 -2.42 -9.37
C ALA A 83 22.78 -1.56 -8.10
N VAL A 84 21.61 -1.60 -7.47
CA VAL A 84 21.37 -0.92 -6.17
C VAL A 84 22.29 -1.48 -5.10
N LEU A 85 22.34 -2.81 -4.95
CA LEU A 85 23.22 -3.47 -3.96
C LEU A 85 24.70 -3.20 -4.23
N GLU A 86 25.12 -3.21 -5.50
CA GLU A 86 26.49 -2.87 -5.88
C GLU A 86 26.80 -1.41 -5.54
N SER A 87 25.87 -0.48 -5.79
CA SER A 87 26.04 0.94 -5.44
C SER A 87 26.22 1.15 -3.93
N GLU A 88 25.50 0.40 -3.10
CA GLU A 88 25.63 0.47 -1.64
C GLU A 88 26.99 -0.08 -1.19
N ARG A 89 27.41 -1.23 -1.71
CA ARG A 89 28.75 -1.78 -1.44
C ARG A 89 29.86 -0.84 -1.87
N ALA A 90 29.72 -0.18 -3.02
CA ALA A 90 30.68 0.80 -3.51
C ALA A 90 30.78 2.01 -2.58
N LYS A 91 29.64 2.55 -2.11
CA LYS A 91 29.59 3.65 -1.13
C LYS A 91 30.25 3.26 0.18
N GLU A 92 29.94 2.07 0.71
CA GLU A 92 30.58 1.58 1.93
C GLU A 92 32.09 1.37 1.75
N ALA A 93 32.53 0.82 0.63
CA ALA A 93 33.94 0.64 0.33
C ALA A 93 34.67 1.98 0.23
N ALA A 94 34.05 3.00 -0.36
CA ALA A 94 34.60 4.35 -0.42
C ALA A 94 34.75 4.94 0.99
N ILE A 95 33.71 4.87 1.83
CA ILE A 95 33.76 5.34 3.22
C ILE A 95 34.86 4.61 4.01
N ARG A 96 34.96 3.28 3.86
CA ARG A 96 36.02 2.49 4.52
C ARG A 96 37.41 2.89 4.06
N LYS A 97 37.61 3.21 2.77
CA LYS A 97 38.90 3.69 2.25
C LYS A 97 39.25 5.05 2.82
N GLU A 98 38.32 6.01 2.75
CA GLU A 98 38.51 7.35 3.30
C GLU A 98 38.85 7.30 4.79
N THR A 99 38.11 6.48 5.56
CA THR A 99 38.38 6.31 6.99
C THR A 99 39.78 5.74 7.25
N ARG A 100 40.22 4.76 6.45
CA ARG A 100 41.57 4.19 6.57
C ARG A 100 42.64 5.23 6.27
N GLU A 101 42.49 6.00 5.19
CA GLU A 101 43.42 7.05 4.81
C GLU A 101 43.50 8.16 5.87
N GLN A 102 42.37 8.55 6.46
CA GLN A 102 42.33 9.49 7.57
C GLN A 102 43.05 8.95 8.81
N LEU A 103 42.87 7.67 9.16
CA LEU A 103 43.58 7.04 10.28
C LEU A 103 45.08 6.92 10.02
N ASP A 104 45.48 6.58 8.81
CA ASP A 104 46.90 6.47 8.44
C ASP A 104 47.58 7.83 8.40
N SER A 105 46.89 8.89 7.97
CA SER A 105 47.43 10.26 8.06
C SER A 105 47.55 10.74 9.51
N PHE A 106 46.59 10.41 10.37
CA PHE A 106 46.69 10.68 11.80
C PHE A 106 47.87 9.96 12.46
N ARG A 107 48.07 8.67 12.16
CA ARG A 107 49.22 7.90 12.66
C ARG A 107 50.55 8.50 12.23
N LYS A 108 50.68 8.90 10.95
CA LYS A 108 51.88 9.58 10.44
C LYS A 108 52.14 10.91 11.16
N GLN A 109 51.10 11.72 11.37
CA GLN A 109 51.23 12.97 12.11
C GLN A 109 51.65 12.76 13.57
N GLN A 110 51.13 11.71 14.23
CA GLN A 110 51.58 11.34 15.56
C GLN A 110 53.05 10.90 15.57
N GLU A 111 53.45 10.01 14.66
CA GLU A 111 54.84 9.56 14.54
C GLU A 111 55.79 10.74 14.23
N GLU A 112 55.39 11.68 13.37
CA GLU A 112 56.14 12.89 13.07
C GLU A 112 56.23 13.82 14.28
N ALA A 113 55.15 14.01 15.03
CA ALA A 113 55.14 14.82 16.24
C ALA A 113 55.98 14.19 17.36
N GLU A 114 55.90 12.88 17.57
CA GLU A 114 56.75 12.14 18.51
C GLU A 114 58.23 12.21 18.09
N LYS A 115 58.53 12.05 16.80
CA LYS A 115 59.88 12.17 16.28
C LYS A 115 60.41 13.60 16.40
N ALA A 116 59.58 14.61 16.18
CA ALA A 116 59.93 16.02 16.39
C ALA A 116 60.15 16.32 17.88
N ALA A 117 59.29 15.80 18.77
CA ALA A 117 59.45 15.93 20.22
C ALA A 117 60.70 15.18 20.72
N LEU A 118 61.07 14.04 20.13
CA LEU A 118 62.32 13.34 20.43
C LEU A 118 63.54 14.10 19.90
N ALA A 119 63.41 14.80 18.77
CA ALA A 119 64.47 15.61 18.19
C ALA A 119 64.66 16.96 18.91
N GLU A 120 63.60 17.58 19.43
CA GLU A 120 63.67 18.74 20.32
C GLU A 120 63.97 18.35 21.78
N GLY A 121 63.64 17.12 22.18
CA GLY A 121 63.75 16.57 23.52
C GLY A 121 65.14 16.05 23.92
N ASP A 122 66.21 16.58 23.33
CA ASP A 122 67.56 16.54 23.96
C ASP A 122 67.76 17.72 24.93
N THR A 123 66.71 18.51 25.18
CA THR A 123 66.64 19.40 26.35
C THR A 123 65.24 19.38 26.98
N ALA A 124 65.16 18.88 28.21
CA ALA A 124 64.03 18.92 29.16
C ALA A 124 62.98 17.79 29.08
N ILE A 125 63.05 16.92 30.09
CA ILE A 125 62.05 15.94 30.52
C ILE A 125 60.86 16.69 31.18
N PRO A 126 59.59 16.42 30.82
CA PRO A 126 58.47 16.67 31.72
C PRO A 126 57.67 15.40 32.05
N ASP A 127 57.24 15.31 33.31
CA ASP A 127 56.55 14.18 33.94
C ASP A 127 55.25 13.74 33.24
N GLU A 128 55.20 12.44 32.90
CA GLU A 128 54.13 11.68 32.23
C GLU A 128 53.01 11.18 33.19
N GLU A 129 52.73 11.87 34.31
CA GLU A 129 51.76 11.35 35.30
C GLU A 129 50.38 12.05 35.29
N GLN A 130 50.17 13.13 34.53
CA GLN A 130 48.93 13.93 34.67
C GLN A 130 47.84 13.71 33.59
N LEU A 131 48.12 13.01 32.48
CA LEU A 131 47.23 13.04 31.29
C LEU A 131 46.24 11.87 31.15
N PHE A 132 46.41 10.76 31.90
CA PHE A 132 45.52 9.59 31.80
C PHE A 132 44.31 9.60 32.76
N ALA A 133 44.15 10.64 33.60
CA ALA A 133 43.14 10.67 34.66
C ALA A 133 41.76 11.27 34.24
N ALA A 134 41.50 11.51 32.96
CA ALA A 134 40.22 12.07 32.48
C ALA A 134 39.25 11.00 31.92
N GLY A 135 39.23 9.81 32.50
CA GLY A 135 38.25 8.76 32.19
C GLY A 135 36.88 9.05 32.78
N ARG A 136 36.04 9.81 32.06
CA ARG A 136 34.61 10.03 32.38
C ARG A 136 33.89 8.70 32.64
N LYS A 137 33.37 8.53 33.86
CA LYS A 137 32.43 7.46 34.25
C LYS A 137 31.20 7.50 33.34
N ARG A 138 31.08 6.58 32.38
CA ARG A 138 29.83 6.38 31.63
C ARG A 138 28.87 5.56 32.50
N LYS A 139 27.68 6.13 32.74
CA LYS A 139 26.53 5.49 33.40
C LYS A 139 26.23 4.16 32.71
N LYS A 140 26.30 3.05 33.46
CA LYS A 140 25.91 1.72 32.99
C LYS A 140 24.45 1.76 32.55
N GLY A 141 24.25 1.76 31.23
CA GLY A 141 22.94 1.75 30.59
C GLY A 141 22.20 0.49 30.95
N LYS A 142 20.92 0.66 31.27
CA LYS A 142 19.97 -0.36 31.67
C LYS A 142 19.84 -1.39 30.55
N GLU A 143 20.50 -2.54 30.71
CA GLU A 143 20.22 -3.68 29.85
C GLU A 143 18.76 -4.08 30.06
N LYS A 144 18.02 -4.22 28.95
CA LYS A 144 16.59 -4.63 28.85
C LYS A 144 15.55 -3.51 28.78
N GLU A 145 15.73 -2.53 27.90
CA GLU A 145 14.58 -1.93 27.22
C GLU A 145 14.65 -2.24 25.72
N PRO A 146 13.65 -2.92 25.14
CA PRO A 146 13.59 -3.08 23.69
C PRO A 146 13.43 -1.71 23.06
N LEU A 147 14.15 -1.49 21.95
CA LEU A 147 14.03 -0.31 21.10
C LEU A 147 12.55 0.03 20.90
N ARG A 148 12.21 1.30 21.15
CA ARG A 148 10.84 1.83 21.11
C ARG A 148 10.21 1.48 19.75
N GLY A 149 9.30 0.50 19.73
CA GLY A 149 8.60 0.05 18.52
C GLY A 149 8.72 -1.43 18.16
N VAL A 150 9.57 -2.22 18.84
CA VAL A 150 9.73 -3.66 18.54
C VAL A 150 8.89 -4.52 19.49
N LYS A 151 7.85 -5.19 18.97
CA LYS A 151 7.07 -6.21 19.71
C LYS A 151 7.79 -7.56 19.66
N LEU A 152 8.46 -7.97 20.75
CA LEU A 152 8.94 -9.34 20.89
C LEU A 152 7.76 -10.28 21.13
N ARG A 153 7.55 -11.21 20.21
CA ARG A 153 6.61 -12.33 20.38
C ARG A 153 7.33 -13.47 21.11
N LYS A 154 6.78 -13.90 22.24
CA LYS A 154 7.27 -15.00 23.07
C LYS A 154 7.11 -16.31 22.30
N SER A 155 8.19 -17.02 22.03
CA SER A 155 8.13 -18.42 21.61
C SER A 155 7.70 -19.27 22.81
N SER A 156 6.61 -20.04 22.71
CA SER A 156 6.28 -21.05 23.71
C SER A 156 7.16 -22.28 23.47
N SER A 157 7.83 -22.73 24.53
CA SER A 157 8.16 -24.15 24.71
C SER A 157 6.92 -24.92 25.15
#